data_AF-A0A0G1XZY5-F1
#
_entry.id   AF-A0A0G1XZY5-F1
#
_cell.length_a   1.000
_cell.length_b   1.000
_cell.length_c   1.000
_cell.angle_alpha   90.00
_cell.angle_beta   90.00
_cell.angle_gamma   90.00
#
_symmetry.space_group_name_H-M   'P 1'
#
loop_
_entity.id
_entity.type
_entity.pdbx_description
1 polymer ?
#
loop_
_entity_poly.entity_id
_entity_poly.type
_entity_poly.pdbx_seq_one_letter_code
_entity_poly.pdbx_strand_id
1 'polypeptide(L)'
;METHTLKAQPRTVTGRATKALRDLAQIPGVVYGNRRAPQNVTVDRVSFIRIFRETGNSGLVDLSLGEETVPVLIQDFQQHPISDFITHVDFLAVDLTREVEAVIRLALVGEAPAVCVLCQRLSYLTWTLISVHFLLLAT
;
A
#
# COMPACT_ATOMS: atom_id res chain seq x y z
N MET A 1 7.22 0.83 18.52
CA MET A 1 7.52 0.30 17.19
C MET A 1 7.22 -1.18 17.26
N GLU A 2 6.13 -1.62 16.64
CA GLU A 2 5.78 -3.04 16.60
C GLU A 2 6.63 -3.69 15.50
N THR A 3 7.51 -4.60 15.90
CA THR A 3 8.40 -5.30 14.98
C THR A 3 7.75 -6.62 14.58
N HIS A 4 7.32 -6.73 13.33
CA HIS A 4 6.71 -7.96 12.81
C HIS A 4 7.78 -8.82 12.14
N THR A 5 7.91 -10.07 12.57
CA THR A 5 8.86 -11.02 11.97
C THR A 5 8.19 -11.85 10.88
N LEU A 6 8.73 -11.82 9.66
CA LEU A 6 8.32 -12.64 8.53
C LEU A 6 9.37 -13.70 8.23
N LYS A 7 8.97 -14.97 8.22
CA LYS A 7 9.86 -16.08 7.84
C LYS A 7 10.01 -16.14 6.33
N ALA A 8 11.24 -16.13 5.85
CA ALA A 8 11.59 -16.25 4.45
C ALA A 8 12.54 -17.43 4.23
N GLN A 9 12.31 -18.18 3.16
CA GLN A 9 13.19 -19.27 2.76
C GLN A 9 13.99 -18.85 1.52
N PRO A 10 15.32 -18.97 1.52
CA PRO A 10 16.10 -18.71 0.32
C PRO A 10 15.72 -19.73 -0.76
N ARG A 11 15.56 -19.26 -2.00
CA ARG A 11 15.18 -20.12 -3.13
C ARG A 11 16.30 -20.15 -4.19
N THR A 12 16.59 -21.35 -4.67
CA THR A 12 17.48 -21.57 -5.82
C THR A 12 16.69 -21.63 -7.14
N VAL A 13 15.38 -21.86 -7.08
CA VAL A 13 14.52 -22.08 -8.25
C VAL A 13 14.02 -20.75 -8.83
N THR A 14 14.35 -20.51 -10.10
CA THR A 14 13.99 -19.31 -10.86
C THR A 14 13.18 -19.64 -12.12
N GLY A 15 12.36 -18.69 -12.60
CA GLY A 15 11.60 -18.81 -13.86
C GLY A 15 10.27 -19.55 -13.74
N ARG A 16 9.92 -20.39 -14.72
CA ARG A 16 8.57 -21.00 -14.87
C ARG A 16 8.15 -21.87 -13.67
N ALA A 17 9.11 -22.41 -12.93
CA ALA A 17 8.87 -23.25 -11.76
C ALA A 17 8.29 -22.50 -10.56
N THR A 18 8.26 -21.16 -10.56
CA THR A 18 7.60 -20.38 -9.50
C THR A 18 6.08 -20.52 -9.53
N LYS A 19 5.49 -21.06 -10.60
CA LYS A 19 4.04 -21.34 -10.66
C LYS A 19 3.62 -22.33 -9.59
N ALA A 20 4.37 -23.42 -9.42
CA ALA A 20 4.08 -24.44 -8.40
C ALA A 20 4.12 -23.86 -6.97
N LEU A 21 5.01 -22.91 -6.71
CA LEU A 21 5.08 -22.22 -5.41
C LEU A 21 3.82 -21.38 -5.15
N ARG A 22 3.29 -20.72 -6.19
CA ARG A 22 2.04 -19.95 -6.08
C ARG A 22 0.83 -20.84 -5.83
N ASP A 23 0.85 -22.06 -6.35
CA ASP A 23 -0.19 -23.08 -6.13
C ASP A 23 -0.11 -23.62 -4.69
N LEU A 24 1.09 -23.71 -4.10
CA LEU A 24 1.36 -24.08 -2.71
C LEU A 24 1.19 -22.92 -1.70
N ALA A 25 0.49 -21.85 -2.09
CA ALA A 25 0.28 -20.65 -1.27
C ALA A 25 1.57 -19.93 -0.82
N GLN A 26 2.68 -20.10 -1.54
CA GLN A 26 3.91 -19.38 -1.32
C GLN A 26 4.06 -18.21 -2.32
N ILE A 27 4.64 -17.10 -1.87
CA ILE A 27 4.90 -15.92 -2.69
C ILE A 27 6.41 -15.84 -2.97
N PRO A 28 6.83 -15.87 -4.25
CA PRO A 28 8.21 -15.59 -4.59
C PRO A 28 8.50 -14.10 -4.43
N GLY A 29 9.69 -13.77 -3.95
CA GLY A 29 10.15 -12.39 -3.84
C GLY A 29 11.65 -12.27 -4.01
N VAL A 30 12.12 -11.03 -3.93
CA VAL A 30 13.54 -10.67 -3.99
C VAL A 30 13.86 -9.72 -2.85
N VAL A 31 14.96 -9.97 -2.17
CA VAL A 31 15.54 -9.05 -1.18
C VAL A 31 16.78 -8.44 -1.81
N TYR A 32 16.84 -7.12 -1.85
CA TYR A 32 18.00 -6.37 -2.34
C TYR A 32 18.24 -5.14 -1.47
N GLY A 33 19.35 -4.44 -1.71
CA GLY A 33 19.71 -3.26 -0.95
C GLY A 33 20.80 -3.52 0.09
N ASN A 34 21.08 -2.51 0.91
CA ASN A 34 22.13 -2.48 1.93
C ASN A 34 23.47 -3.16 1.53
N ARG A 35 24.01 -2.82 0.34
CA ARG A 35 25.24 -3.41 -0.23
C ARG A 35 25.25 -4.94 -0.34
N ARG A 36 24.09 -5.58 -0.21
CA ARG A 36 23.90 -7.02 -0.28
C ARG A 36 23.59 -7.42 -1.72
N ALA A 37 24.05 -8.59 -2.14
CA ALA A 37 23.67 -9.14 -3.44
C ALA A 37 22.16 -9.46 -3.44
N PRO A 38 21.45 -9.26 -4.55
CA PRO A 38 20.03 -9.57 -4.64
C PRO A 38 19.81 -11.07 -4.41
N GLN A 39 19.02 -11.39 -3.38
CA GLN A 39 18.72 -12.76 -3.00
C GLN A 39 17.26 -13.09 -3.29
N ASN A 40 17.06 -14.19 -3.98
CA ASN A 40 15.74 -14.72 -4.24
C ASN A 40 15.22 -15.41 -2.98
N VAL A 41 14.03 -15.02 -2.54
CA VAL A 41 13.39 -15.56 -1.33
C VAL A 41 11.96 -16.01 -1.64
N THR A 42 11.43 -16.86 -0.77
CA THR A 42 10.03 -17.26 -0.78
C THR A 42 9.43 -17.01 0.59
N VAL A 43 8.23 -16.44 0.62
CA VAL A 43 7.49 -16.15 1.87
C VAL A 43 6.12 -16.81 1.84
N ASP A 44 5.59 -17.13 3.02
CA ASP A 44 4.23 -17.65 3.16
C ASP A 44 3.19 -16.54 2.91
N ARG A 45 2.18 -16.84 2.08
CA ARG A 45 1.16 -15.86 1.69
C ARG A 45 0.32 -15.37 2.87
N VAL A 46 -0.11 -16.29 3.75
CA VAL A 46 -1.00 -15.95 4.86
C VAL A 46 -0.29 -15.05 5.86
N SER A 47 0.95 -15.40 6.18
CA SER A 47 1.81 -14.64 7.08
C SER A 47 2.11 -13.25 6.51
N PHE A 48 2.41 -13.16 5.22
CA PHE A 48 2.65 -11.88 4.54
C PHE A 48 1.41 -10.97 4.56
N ILE A 49 0.22 -11.48 4.22
CA ILE A 49 -1.00 -10.68 4.19
C ILE A 49 -1.36 -10.14 5.58
N ARG A 50 -1.17 -10.93 6.64
CA ARG A 50 -1.40 -10.47 8.01
C ARG A 50 -0.51 -9.28 8.35
N ILE A 51 0.80 -9.43 8.13
CA ILE A 51 1.77 -8.37 8.41
C ILE A 51 1.45 -7.14 7.55
N PHE A 52 1.25 -7.31 6.24
CA PHE A 52 0.96 -6.20 5.33
C PHE A 52 -0.27 -5.38 5.72
N ARG A 53 -1.30 -5.99 6.30
CA ARG A 53 -2.48 -5.28 6.82
C ARG A 53 -2.19 -4.44 8.06
N GLU A 54 -1.27 -4.87 8.89
CA GLU A 54 -0.86 -4.18 10.12
C GLU A 54 0.14 -3.05 9.81
N THR A 55 1.11 -3.31 8.93
CA THR A 55 2.21 -2.37 8.64
C THR A 55 1.93 -1.40 7.48
N GLY A 56 1.02 -1.74 6.57
CA GLY A 56 0.72 -0.93 5.38
C GLY A 56 1.84 -0.92 4.33
N ASN A 57 1.78 0.05 3.41
CA ASN A 57 2.65 0.12 2.22
C ASN A 57 4.14 0.44 2.50
N SER A 58 4.48 0.97 3.66
CA SER A 58 5.86 1.39 3.99
C SER A 58 6.30 0.93 5.36
N GLY A 59 5.76 -0.21 5.81
CA GLY A 59 6.12 -0.76 7.10
C GLY A 59 7.48 -1.45 7.09
N LEU A 60 8.17 -1.30 8.22
CA LEU A 60 9.41 -2.00 8.53
C LEU A 60 9.07 -3.41 9.05
N VAL A 61 9.68 -4.42 8.44
CA VAL A 61 9.46 -5.83 8.75
C VAL A 61 10.81 -6.51 8.92
N ASP A 62 10.91 -7.39 9.92
CA ASP A 62 12.12 -8.19 10.12
C ASP A 62 12.00 -9.50 9.33
N LEU A 63 12.82 -9.64 8.29
CA LEU A 63 12.86 -10.84 7.47
C LEU A 63 13.83 -11.86 8.07
N SER A 64 13.32 -13.01 8.49
CA SER A 64 14.14 -14.12 8.99
C SER A 64 14.55 -15.04 7.85
N LEU A 65 15.84 -15.02 7.51
CA LEU A 65 16.51 -15.85 6.51
C LEU A 65 17.27 -16.98 7.21
N GLY A 66 16.53 -17.93 7.80
CA GLY A 66 17.13 -18.99 8.61
C GLY A 66 17.73 -18.44 9.91
N GLU A 67 19.06 -18.27 9.95
CA GLU A 67 19.80 -17.80 11.14
C GLU A 67 19.99 -16.28 11.19
N GLU A 68 19.84 -15.58 10.06
CA GLU A 68 19.97 -14.13 10.00
C GLU A 68 18.59 -13.45 10.00
N THR A 69 18.47 -12.35 10.76
CA THR A 69 17.31 -11.47 10.70
C THR A 69 17.72 -10.15 10.08
N VAL A 70 17.01 -9.74 9.03
CA VAL A 70 17.33 -8.54 8.25
C VAL A 70 16.14 -7.58 8.29
N PRO A 71 16.33 -6.33 8.75
CA PRO A 71 15.28 -5.33 8.65
C PRO A 71 15.07 -4.94 7.19
N VAL A 72 13.86 -5.12 6.70
CA VAL A 72 13.47 -4.81 5.32
C VAL A 72 12.22 -3.94 5.28
N LEU A 73 12.14 -3.08 4.27
CA LEU A 73 10.92 -2.40 3.89
C LEU A 73 10.25 -3.13 2.73
N ILE A 74 8.93 -3.16 2.72
CA ILE A 74 8.14 -3.61 1.58
C ILE A 74 8.15 -2.48 0.56
N GLN A 75 8.88 -2.64 -0.54
CA GLN A 75 9.03 -1.59 -1.56
C GLN A 75 7.87 -1.62 -2.56
N ASP A 76 7.59 -2.81 -3.10
CA ASP A 76 6.54 -3.00 -4.09
C ASP A 76 5.97 -4.42 -4.02
N PHE A 77 4.74 -4.60 -4.50
CA PHE A 77 4.09 -5.90 -4.62
C PHE A 77 3.30 -5.98 -5.92
N GLN A 78 3.36 -7.15 -6.54
CA GLN A 78 2.57 -7.44 -7.73
C GLN A 78 1.33 -8.22 -7.34
N GLN A 79 0.18 -7.77 -7.83
CA GLN A 79 -1.12 -8.40 -7.61
C GLN A 79 -1.70 -8.86 -8.94
N HIS A 80 -2.31 -10.04 -8.94
CA HIS A 80 -3.01 -10.54 -10.11
C HIS A 80 -4.35 -9.77 -10.28
N PRO A 81 -4.62 -9.18 -11.46
CA PRO A 81 -5.73 -8.23 -11.63
C PRO A 81 -7.13 -8.84 -11.52
N ILE A 82 -7.27 -10.16 -11.63
CA ILE A 82 -8.56 -10.86 -11.60
C ILE A 82 -8.78 -11.61 -10.28
N SER A 83 -7.70 -12.15 -9.69
CA SER A 83 -7.80 -13.04 -8.53
C SER A 83 -7.34 -12.38 -7.23
N ASP A 84 -6.85 -11.13 -7.31
CA ASP A 84 -6.31 -10.34 -6.21
C ASP A 84 -5.20 -11.04 -5.40
N PHE A 85 -4.61 -12.10 -5.95
CA PHE A 85 -3.51 -12.79 -5.31
C PHE A 85 -2.20 -12.06 -5.54
N ILE A 86 -1.43 -11.91 -4.47
CA ILE A 86 -0.08 -11.36 -4.53
C ILE A 86 0.84 -12.39 -5.20
N THR A 87 1.43 -12.01 -6.33
CA THR A 87 2.21 -12.88 -7.22
C THR A 87 3.72 -12.71 -7.05
N HIS A 88 4.15 -11.53 -6.60
CA HIS A 88 5.55 -11.19 -6.34
C HIS A 88 5.64 -10.08 -5.28
N VAL A 89 6.72 -10.08 -4.49
CA VAL A 89 7.01 -9.03 -3.50
C VAL A 89 8.49 -8.65 -3.55
N ASP A 90 8.74 -7.34 -3.47
CA ASP A 90 10.07 -6.76 -3.45
C ASP A 90 10.38 -6.21 -2.06
N PHE A 91 11.48 -6.70 -1.49
CA PHE A 91 11.97 -6.28 -0.18
C PHE A 91 13.25 -5.47 -0.34
N LEU A 92 13.26 -4.28 0.27
CA LEU A 92 14.42 -3.41 0.35
C LEU A 92 15.06 -3.53 1.73
N ALA A 93 16.27 -4.08 1.80
CA ALA A 93 17.06 -4.10 3.01
C ALA A 93 17.54 -2.68 3.35
N VAL A 94 17.23 -2.23 4.56
CA VAL A 94 17.54 -0.89 5.03
C VAL A 94 18.58 -0.92 6.16
N ASP A 95 19.45 0.06 6.17
CA ASP A 95 20.26 0.38 7.36
C ASP A 95 19.43 1.33 8.24
N LEU A 96 19.21 0.97 9.49
CA LEU A 96 18.51 1.84 10.47
C LEU A 96 19.23 3.18 10.70
N THR A 97 20.49 3.28 10.27
CA THR A 97 21.32 4.49 10.39
C THR A 97 21.18 5.44 9.19
N ARG A 98 20.53 5.02 8.10
CA ARG A 98 20.39 5.82 6.87
C ARG A 98 18.96 6.31 6.70
N GLU A 99 18.81 7.55 6.24
CA GLU A 99 17.51 8.11 5.85
C GLU A 99 16.95 7.35 4.64
N VAL A 100 15.68 6.94 4.73
CA VAL A 100 14.95 6.28 3.64
C VAL A 100 13.71 7.12 3.32
N GLU A 101 13.53 7.47 2.06
CA GLU A 101 12.34 8.16 1.58
C GLU A 101 11.18 7.16 1.45
N ALA A 102 10.12 7.34 2.25
CA ALA A 102 8.92 6.51 2.22
C ALA A 102 7.69 7.35 1.83
N VAL A 103 6.90 6.83 0.89
CA VAL A 103 5.64 7.49 0.46
C VAL A 103 4.51 7.04 1.38
N ILE A 104 4.23 7.84 2.40
CA ILE A 104 3.17 7.57 3.37
C ILE A 104 1.85 8.21 2.88
N ARG A 105 0.76 7.43 2.91
CA ARG A 105 -0.58 7.97 2.64
C ARG A 105 -1.09 8.75 3.85
N LEU A 106 -1.34 10.04 3.65
CA LEU A 106 -1.98 10.89 4.65
C LEU A 106 -3.49 10.61 4.65
N ALA A 107 -4.02 10.19 5.79
CA ALA A 107 -5.45 10.16 6.03
C ALA A 107 -5.90 11.58 6.44
N LEU A 108 -6.63 12.26 5.56
CA LEU A 108 -7.22 13.56 5.89
C LEU A 108 -8.39 13.32 6.86
N VAL A 109 -8.31 13.87 8.07
CA VAL A 109 -9.39 13.82 9.05
C VAL A 109 -10.02 15.21 9.13
N GLY A 110 -11.30 15.32 8.75
CA GLY A 110 -12.06 16.56 8.74
C GLY A 110 -12.58 16.94 7.35
N GLU A 111 -13.81 17.42 7.28
CA GLU A 111 -14.33 18.09 6.09
C GLU A 111 -13.73 19.50 6.00
N ALA A 112 -13.20 19.87 4.84
CA ALA A 112 -12.77 21.24 4.61
C ALA A 112 -14.02 22.16 4.62
N PRO A 113 -14.09 23.19 5.49
CA PRO A 113 -15.25 24.08 5.57
C PRO A 113 -15.54 24.83 4.25
N ALA A 114 -14.56 24.88 3.34
CA ALA A 114 -14.70 25.51 2.02
C ALA A 114 -15.74 24.84 1.10
N VAL A 115 -16.02 23.53 1.26
CA VAL A 115 -17.02 22.83 0.43
C VAL A 115 -18.45 23.13 0.88
N CYS A 116 -18.66 23.43 2.17
CA CYS A 116 -19.98 23.76 2.70
C CYS A 116 -20.46 25.14 2.20
N VAL A 117 -19.55 26.11 2.05
CA VAL A 117 -19.89 27.49 1.65
C VAL A 117 -20.28 27.59 0.17
N LEU A 118 -19.70 26.76 -0.71
CA LEU A 118 -20.05 26.77 -2.14
C LEU A 118 -21.40 26.09 -2.44
N CYS A 119 -21.83 25.13 -1.61
CA CYS A 119 -23.11 24.44 -1.82
C CYS A 119 -24.31 25.34 -1.47
N GLN A 120 -24.18 26.18 -0.45
CA GLN A 120 -25.26 27.06 -0.03
C GLN A 120 -25.51 28.19 -1.04
N ARG A 121 -24.46 28.79 -1.63
CA ARG A 121 -24.60 30.03 -2.42
C ARG A 121 -25.27 29.90 -3.80
N LEU A 122 -25.39 28.68 -4.34
CA LEU A 122 -25.98 28.45 -5.67
C LEU A 122 -27.51 28.31 -5.67
N SER A 123 -28.15 28.09 -4.51
CA SER A 123 -29.62 27.95 -4.43
C SER A 123 -30.37 29.28 -4.28
N TYR A 124 -29.71 30.34 -3.80
CA TYR A 124 -30.35 31.64 -3.57
C TYR A 124 -30.50 32.48 -4.84
N LEU A 125 -29.66 32.25 -5.86
CA LEU A 125 -29.64 33.05 -7.09
C LEU A 125 -30.79 32.72 -8.05
N THR A 126 -31.37 31.52 -7.98
CA THR A 126 -32.55 31.17 -8.79
C THR A 126 -33.84 31.67 -8.17
N TRP A 127 -33.90 31.86 -6.84
CA TRP A 127 -35.13 32.29 -6.16
C TRP A 127 -35.41 33.79 -6.38
N THR A 128 -34.41 34.67 -6.37
CA THR A 128 -34.65 36.12 -6.55
C THR A 128 -35.18 36.47 -7.95
N LEU A 129 -34.77 35.74 -8.99
CA LEU A 129 -35.19 35.99 -10.38
C LEU A 129 -36.67 35.65 -10.63
N ILE A 130 -37.24 34.68 -9.90
CA ILE A 130 -38.65 34.27 -10.08
C ILE A 130 -39.61 35.25 -9.40
N SER A 131 -39.24 35.83 -8.25
CA SER A 131 -40.09 36.80 -7.54
C SER A 131 -40.22 38.15 -8.26
N VAL A 132 -39.21 38.60 -8.99
CA VAL A 132 -39.29 39.89 -9.72
C VAL A 132 -40.19 39.79 -10.95
N HIS A 133 -40.24 38.64 -11.61
CA HIS A 133 -41.12 38.45 -12.77
C HIS A 133 -42.61 38.40 -12.39
N PHE A 134 -42.94 37.84 -11.21
CA PHE A 134 -44.33 37.73 -10.76
C PHE A 134 -44.93 39.08 -10.31
N LEU A 135 -44.10 40.03 -9.83
CA LEU A 135 -44.58 41.35 -9.40
C LEU A 135 -44.89 42.29 -10.57
N LEU A 136 -44.32 42.05 -11.76
CA LEU A 136 -44.48 42.91 -12.95
C LEU A 136 -45.73 42.59 -13.79
N LEU A 137 -46.46 41.51 -13.48
CA LEU A 137 -47.69 41.09 -14.18
C LEU A 137 -48.98 41.45 -13.42
N ALA A 138 -48.87 42.10 -12.25
CA ALA A 138 -50.00 42.41 -11.36
C ALA A 138 -50.33 43.91 -11.25
N THR A 139 -49.93 44.73 -12.22
CA THR A 139 -50.37 46.13 -12.37
C THR A 139 -50.93 46.33 -13.77
#